data_AF-W1XK58-F1
#
_entry.id   AF-W1XK58-F1
#
_cell.length_a   1.000
_cell.length_b   1.000
_cell.length_c   1.000
_cell.angle_alpha   90.00
_cell.angle_beta   90.00
_cell.angle_gamma   90.00
#
_symmetry.space_group_name_H-M   'P 1'
#
loop_
_entity.id
_entity.type
_entity.pdbx_description
1 polymer ?
#
loop_
_entity_poly.entity_id
_entity_poly.type
_entity_poly.pdbx_seq_one_letter_code
_entity_poly.pdbx_strand_id
1 'polypeptide(L)'
;AFILMIALLAKLPDAVAVSMEDHINPNCHGRWLKAIDVNYHDSGATIRFSSSWGDGEIESHLMGAFNVSNLLLALATLLALGYPLADLLKTAARLQPVCGRMEVFTA
;
A
#
# COMPACT_ATOMS: atom_id res chain seq x y z
N ALA A 1 19.50 3.90 -10.22
CA ALA A 1 18.03 3.80 -10.39
C ALA A 1 17.27 4.76 -9.46
N PHE A 2 17.59 4.83 -8.16
CA PHE A 2 16.87 5.67 -7.17
C PHE A 2 16.84 7.19 -7.46
N ILE A 3 17.96 7.79 -7.89
CA ILE A 3 18.06 9.25 -8.11
C ILE A 3 17.18 9.73 -9.28
N LEU A 4 17.04 8.93 -10.34
CA LEU A 4 16.24 9.29 -11.51
C LEU A 4 14.74 9.32 -11.21
N MET A 5 14.28 8.44 -10.31
CA MET A 5 12.86 8.34 -9.93
C MET A 5 12.42 9.51 -9.04
N ILE A 6 13.30 10.01 -8.16
CA ILE A 6 13.05 11.20 -7.32
C ILE A 6 12.92 12.46 -8.19
N ALA A 7 13.77 12.61 -9.21
CA ALA A 7 13.71 13.74 -10.14
C ALA A 7 12.43 13.75 -11.01
N LEU A 8 11.85 12.58 -11.28
CA LEU A 8 10.57 12.47 -11.99
C LEU A 8 9.38 12.86 -11.10
N LEU A 9 9.38 12.47 -9.83
CA LEU A 9 8.38 12.88 -8.85
C LEU A 9 8.31 14.40 -8.69
N ALA A 10 9.47 15.09 -8.69
CA ALA A 10 9.53 16.55 -8.64
C ALA A 10 8.89 17.25 -9.85
N LYS A 11 8.71 16.55 -10.98
CA LYS A 11 8.08 17.08 -12.20
C LYS A 11 6.60 16.73 -12.33
N LEU A 12 6.06 15.91 -11.43
CA LEU A 12 4.68 15.44 -11.44
C LEU A 12 4.02 15.84 -10.12
N PRO A 13 3.35 17.01 -10.05
CA PRO A 13 2.79 17.52 -8.80
C PRO A 13 1.76 16.58 -8.17
N ASP A 14 1.09 15.76 -8.99
CA ASP A 14 0.09 14.80 -8.54
C ASP A 14 0.64 13.39 -8.30
N ALA A 15 1.95 13.16 -8.45
CA ALA A 15 2.52 11.84 -8.23
C ALA A 15 2.36 11.39 -6.77
N VAL A 16 2.15 10.08 -6.61
CA VAL A 16 2.08 9.43 -5.31
C VAL A 16 3.25 8.47 -5.18
N ALA A 17 4.08 8.67 -4.16
CA ALA A 17 5.16 7.75 -3.84
C ALA A 17 4.63 6.58 -2.99
N VAL A 18 4.91 5.34 -3.39
CA VAL A 18 4.52 4.14 -2.63
C VAL A 18 5.76 3.29 -2.32
N SER A 19 5.90 2.86 -1.06
CA SER A 19 7.03 2.03 -0.60
C SER A 19 6.57 0.87 0.27
N MET A 20 7.24 -0.28 0.12
CA MET A 20 7.11 -1.45 0.99
C MET A 20 8.10 -1.43 2.17
N GLU A 21 9.00 -0.46 2.17
CA GLU A 21 10.02 -0.25 3.20
C GLU A 21 9.77 1.10 3.88
N ASP A 22 10.25 1.26 5.12
CA ASP A 22 10.11 2.49 5.91
C ASP A 22 10.95 3.68 5.37
N HIS A 23 11.36 3.61 4.11
CA HIS A 23 12.27 4.53 3.45
C HIS A 23 11.52 5.26 2.32
N ILE A 24 10.86 6.37 2.66
CA ILE A 24 10.42 7.37 1.67
C ILE A 24 11.23 8.64 1.91
N ASN A 25 11.79 9.19 0.85
CA ASN A 25 12.53 10.45 0.92
C ASN A 25 11.60 11.55 1.47
N PRO A 26 11.91 12.18 2.62
CA PRO A 26 11.07 13.24 3.18
C PRO A 26 10.90 14.45 2.25
N ASN A 27 11.81 14.63 1.29
CA ASN A 27 11.73 15.68 0.27
C ASN A 27 10.81 15.32 -0.91
N CYS A 28 10.03 14.24 -0.81
CA CYS A 28 8.89 14.04 -1.69
C CYS A 28 7.84 15.10 -1.35
N HIS A 29 7.86 16.25 -2.03
CA HIS A 29 6.94 17.38 -1.83
C HIS A 29 5.46 17.08 -2.21
N GLY A 30 5.04 15.82 -2.17
CA GLY A 30 3.76 15.35 -2.67
C GLY A 30 3.14 14.27 -1.78
N ARG A 31 2.21 13.53 -2.37
CA ARG A 31 1.43 12.50 -1.67
C ARG A 31 2.25 11.22 -1.57
N TRP A 32 2.14 10.49 -0.47
CA TRP A 32 2.92 9.27 -0.26
C TRP A 32 2.23 8.27 0.65
N LEU A 33 2.63 7.00 0.53
CA LEU A 33 2.19 5.90 1.37
C LEU A 33 3.33 4.89 1.53
N LYS A 34 3.65 4.48 2.76
CA LYS A 34 4.66 3.44 3.03
C LYS A 34 4.17 2.41 4.03
N ALA A 35 4.55 1.15 3.84
CA ALA A 35 4.50 0.18 4.92
C ALA A 35 5.54 0.52 5.98
N ILE A 36 5.13 0.46 7.25
CA ILE A 36 5.99 0.56 8.43
C ILE A 36 6.37 -0.85 8.89
N ASP A 37 5.38 -1.75 8.90
CA ASP A 37 5.55 -3.13 9.35
C ASP A 37 4.61 -4.05 8.57
N VAL A 38 5.09 -5.25 8.26
CA VAL A 38 4.32 -6.27 7.55
C VAL A 38 4.56 -7.61 8.22
N ASN A 39 3.55 -8.09 8.94
CA ASN A 39 3.58 -9.39 9.57
C ASN A 39 2.82 -10.41 8.71
N TYR A 40 3.50 -11.43 8.23
CA TYR A 40 2.89 -12.52 7.46
C TYR A 40 2.47 -13.66 8.38
N HIS A 41 1.27 -14.19 8.17
CA HIS A 41 0.71 -15.30 8.93
C HIS A 41 -0.18 -16.19 8.06
N ASP A 42 -0.63 -17.32 8.58
CA ASP A 42 -1.32 -18.37 7.82
C ASP A 42 -2.64 -17.93 7.16
N SER A 43 -3.25 -16.84 7.64
CA SER A 43 -4.46 -16.25 7.08
C SER A 43 -4.23 -15.00 6.21
N GLY A 44 -2.97 -14.59 6.00
CA GLY A 44 -2.59 -13.49 5.12
C GLY A 44 -1.46 -12.61 5.65
N ALA A 45 -1.71 -11.31 5.75
CA ALA A 45 -0.75 -10.35 6.29
C ALA A 45 -1.44 -9.20 7.03
N THR A 46 -0.91 -8.84 8.20
CA THR A 46 -1.22 -7.59 8.89
C THR A 46 -0.22 -6.53 8.45
N ILE A 47 -0.71 -5.43 7.87
CA ILE A 47 0.10 -4.37 7.27
C ILE A 47 -0.14 -3.07 8.02
N ARG A 48 0.88 -2.55 8.70
CA ARG A 48 0.86 -1.19 9.25
C ARG A 48 1.49 -0.24 8.24
N PHE A 49 0.86 0.90 8.01
CA PHE A 49 1.35 1.90 7.07
C PHE A 49 1.22 3.32 7.62
N SER A 50 2.07 4.20 7.08
CA SER A 50 1.95 5.64 7.25
C SER A 50 1.78 6.29 5.88
N SER A 51 1.04 7.40 5.83
CA SER A 51 0.78 8.09 4.57
C SER A 51 0.54 9.57 4.77
N SER A 52 0.62 10.35 3.69
CA SER A 52 0.21 11.76 3.69
C SER A 52 -1.28 11.98 3.99
N TRP A 53 -2.10 10.93 4.00
CA TRP A 53 -3.52 10.97 4.35
C TRP A 53 -3.82 10.48 5.77
N GLY A 54 -2.79 10.09 6.53
CA GLY A 54 -2.90 9.48 7.86
C GLY A 54 -2.35 8.06 7.91
N ASP A 55 -2.30 7.53 9.12
CA ASP A 55 -1.78 6.20 9.41
C ASP A 55 -2.89 5.17 9.48
N GLY A 56 -2.55 3.89 9.35
CA GLY A 56 -3.52 2.81 9.45
C GLY A 56 -2.91 1.42 9.54
N GLU A 57 -3.80 0.47 9.79
CA GLU A 57 -3.51 -0.96 9.80
C GLU A 57 -4.55 -1.66 8.91
N ILE A 58 -4.08 -2.59 8.08
CA ILE A 58 -4.93 -3.42 7.21
C ILE A 58 -4.64 -4.88 7.50
N GLU A 59 -5.71 -5.61 7.77
CA GLU A 59 -5.70 -7.06 7.74
C GLU A 59 -6.04 -7.52 6.33
N SER A 60 -5.08 -8.17 5.66
CA SER A 60 -5.20 -8.62 4.28
C SER A 60 -5.22 -10.15 4.24
N HIS A 61 -6.15 -10.72 3.48
CA HIS A 61 -6.16 -12.17 3.17
C HIS A 61 -5.23 -12.55 2.01
N LEU A 62 -4.54 -11.58 1.43
CA LEU A 62 -3.62 -11.80 0.31
C LEU A 62 -2.23 -12.22 0.81
N MET A 63 -1.68 -13.28 0.22
CA MET A 63 -0.37 -13.82 0.59
C MET A 63 0.78 -13.18 -0.19
N GLY A 64 1.91 -12.98 0.49
CA GLY A 64 3.19 -12.62 -0.10
C GLY A 64 3.41 -11.13 -0.39
N ALA A 65 4.68 -10.71 -0.39
CA ALA A 65 5.10 -9.31 -0.53
C ALA A 65 4.60 -8.62 -1.81
N PHE A 66 4.44 -9.36 -2.89
CA PHE A 66 3.90 -8.82 -4.15
C PHE A 66 2.45 -8.36 -4.00
N ASN A 67 1.61 -9.14 -3.32
CA ASN A 67 0.21 -8.78 -3.10
C ASN A 67 0.08 -7.62 -2.12
N VAL A 68 0.94 -7.55 -1.11
CA VAL A 68 1.01 -6.36 -0.22
C VAL A 68 1.35 -5.12 -1.03
N SER A 69 2.36 -5.17 -1.91
CA SER A 69 2.71 -4.05 -2.79
C SER A 69 1.52 -3.60 -3.67
N ASN A 70 0.80 -4.55 -4.28
CA ASN A 70 -0.39 -4.25 -5.08
C ASN A 70 -1.50 -3.62 -4.24
N LEU A 71 -1.70 -4.09 -3.01
CA LEU A 71 -2.68 -3.53 -2.08
C LEU A 71 -2.32 -2.09 -1.73
N LEU A 72 -1.07 -1.80 -1.41
CA LEU A 72 -0.61 -0.44 -1.11
C LEU A 72 -0.77 0.50 -2.32
N LEU A 73 -0.48 0.01 -3.53
CA LEU A 73 -0.69 0.77 -4.78
C LEU A 73 -2.18 1.08 -5.02
N ALA A 74 -3.06 0.11 -4.81
CA ALA A 74 -4.50 0.30 -4.96
C ALA A 74 -5.04 1.29 -3.93
N LEU A 75 -4.63 1.15 -2.66
CA LEU A 75 -4.98 2.06 -1.57
C LEU A 75 -4.54 3.49 -1.88
N ALA A 76 -3.27 3.67 -2.26
CA ALA A 76 -2.72 4.97 -2.62
C ALA A 76 -3.47 5.61 -3.81
N THR A 77 -3.89 4.81 -4.79
CA THR A 77 -4.67 5.28 -5.93
C THR A 77 -6.05 5.78 -5.49
N LEU A 78 -6.77 5.02 -4.67
CA LEU A 78 -8.09 5.41 -4.17
C LEU A 78 -8.01 6.66 -3.28
N LEU A 79 -7.01 6.75 -2.41
CA LEU A 79 -6.76 7.96 -1.61
C LEU A 79 -6.47 9.18 -2.49
N ALA A 80 -5.69 8.99 -3.56
CA ALA A 80 -5.40 10.05 -4.52
C ALA A 80 -6.62 10.52 -5.32
N LEU A 81 -7.63 9.66 -5.49
CA LEU A 81 -8.93 9.98 -6.08
C LEU A 81 -9.93 10.62 -5.10
N GLY A 82 -9.55 10.77 -3.83
CA GLY A 82 -10.36 11.46 -2.80
C GLY A 82 -11.29 10.56 -2.00
N TYR A 83 -11.14 9.23 -2.08
CA TYR A 83 -11.89 8.32 -1.21
C TYR A 83 -11.39 8.44 0.24
N PRO A 84 -12.29 8.55 1.25
CA PRO A 84 -11.88 8.70 2.65
C PRO A 84 -11.09 7.49 3.17
N LEU A 85 -9.94 7.74 3.81
CA LEU A 85 -9.10 6.70 4.40
C LEU A 85 -9.89 5.77 5.33
N ALA A 86 -10.70 6.35 6.21
CA ALA A 86 -11.50 5.59 7.18
C ALA A 86 -12.46 4.60 6.51
N ASP A 87 -13.00 4.93 5.34
CA ASP A 87 -13.92 4.03 4.63
C ASP A 87 -13.14 2.94 3.90
N LEU A 88 -11.99 3.27 3.30
CA LEU A 88 -11.10 2.28 2.69
C LEU A 88 -10.64 1.23 3.71
N LEU A 89 -10.22 1.66 4.90
CA LEU A 89 -9.80 0.75 5.98
C LEU A 89 -10.91 -0.23 6.40
N LYS A 90 -12.17 0.23 6.51
CA LYS A 90 -13.32 -0.66 6.80
C LYS A 90 -13.55 -1.71 5.71
N THR A 91 -13.18 -1.40 4.47
CA THR A 91 -13.39 -2.30 3.33
C THR A 91 -12.21 -3.21 3.03
N ALA A 92 -11.00 -2.86 3.47
CA ALA A 92 -9.77 -3.55 3.11
C ALA A 92 -9.75 -5.03 3.51
N ALA A 93 -10.32 -5.36 4.68
CA ALA A 93 -10.47 -6.75 5.14
C ALA A 93 -11.38 -7.62 4.25
N ARG A 94 -12.19 -7.01 3.36
CA ARG A 94 -13.08 -7.74 2.45
C ARG A 94 -12.42 -8.06 1.10
N LEU A 95 -11.20 -7.56 0.86
CA LEU A 95 -10.48 -7.84 -0.38
C LEU A 95 -10.22 -9.33 -0.51
N GLN A 96 -10.62 -9.90 -1.64
CA GLN A 96 -10.43 -11.31 -1.95
C GLN A 96 -9.23 -11.48 -2.88
N PRO A 97 -8.47 -12.58 -2.74
CA PRO A 97 -7.45 -12.94 -3.71
C PRO A 97 -8.08 -13.15 -5.09
N VAL A 98 -7.34 -12.75 -6.13
CA VAL A 98 -7.75 -13.04 -7.52
C VAL A 98 -7.55 -14.54 -7.75
N CYS A 99 -8.60 -15.24 -8.18
CA CYS A 99 -8.56 -16.67 -8.48
C CYS A 99 -7.35 -17.00 -9.39
N GLY A 100 -6.57 -18.02 -8.99
CA GLY A 100 -5.38 -18.45 -9.72
C GLY A 100 -4.09 -17.63 -9.52
N ARG A 101 -4.06 -16.62 -8.64
CA ARG A 101 -2.83 -15.93 -8.20
C ARG A 101 -2.58 -16.08 -6.70
N MET A 102 -1.85 -17.13 -6.32
CA MET A 102 -1.55 -17.48 -4.91
C MET A 102 -2.81 -17.59 -4.03
N GLU A 103 -3.75 -18.41 -4.47
CA GLU A 103 -4.98 -18.75 -3.75
C GLU A 103 -4.67 -19.79 -2.68
N VAL A 104 -5.04 -19.52 -1.42
CA VAL A 104 -4.86 -20.47 -0.31
C VAL A 104 -6.06 -21.42 -0.31
N PHE A 105 -5.82 -22.68 -0.67
CA PHE A 105 -6.82 -23.73 -0.51
C PHE A 105 -6.77 -24.22 0.94
N THR A 106 -7.87 -24.07 1.68
CA THR A 106 -8.09 -24.83 2.91
C THR A 106 -8.70 -26.19 2.52
N ALA A 107 -8.06 -27.26 2.96
CA ALA A 107 -8.50 -28.65 2.73
C ALA A 107 -9.55 -29.08 3.76
#